data_AF-A0A4Y2HCJ6-F1
#
_entry.id   AF-A0A4Y2HCJ6-F1
#
_cell.length_a   1.000
_cell.length_b   1.000
_cell.length_c   1.000
_cell.angle_alpha   90.00
_cell.angle_beta   90.00
_cell.angle_gamma   90.00
#
_symmetry.space_group_name_H-M   'P 1'
#
loop_
_entity.id
_entity.type
_entity.pdbx_description
1 polymer ?
#
loop_
_entity_poly.entity_id
_entity_poly.type
_entity_poly.pdbx_seq_one_letter_code
_entity_poly.pdbx_strand_id
1 'polypeptide(L)'
;MESDISMKILTTENPWSSSEIQKAQLQDHAIRPILEKKLNSEDRPSWQEIAPENPATKRYWVLWDSLHLKDGVLYRTSSTLPALPRAS
;
A
#
# COMPACT_ATOMS: atom_id res chain seq x y z
N MET A 1 -42.60 -12.26 9.57
CA MET A 1 -41.74 -12.91 8.56
C MET A 1 -40.56 -11.98 8.38
N GLU A 2 -39.52 -12.23 9.17
CA GLU A 2 -38.33 -11.40 9.23
C GLU A 2 -37.35 -12.03 8.24
N SER A 3 -37.04 -11.32 7.15
CA SER A 3 -36.06 -11.78 6.18
C SER A 3 -34.67 -11.59 6.79
N ASP A 4 -34.05 -12.69 7.22
CA ASP A 4 -32.63 -12.79 7.53
C ASP A 4 -31.80 -12.39 6.31
N ILE A 5 -31.45 -11.12 6.25
CA ILE A 5 -30.43 -10.61 5.32
C ILE A 5 -29.08 -11.08 5.88
N SER A 6 -28.73 -12.33 5.57
CA SER A 6 -27.35 -12.79 5.62
C SER A 6 -26.54 -11.97 4.62
N MET A 7 -25.90 -10.90 5.10
CA MET A 7 -24.85 -10.18 4.38
C MET A 7 -23.72 -11.17 4.07
N LYS A 8 -23.74 -11.72 2.87
CA LYS A 8 -22.62 -12.44 2.28
C LYS A 8 -21.53 -11.40 2.06
N ILE A 9 -20.55 -11.35 2.97
CA ILE A 9 -19.35 -10.55 2.78
C ILE A 9 -18.67 -11.11 1.53
N LEU A 10 -18.78 -10.37 0.42
CA LEU A 10 -17.98 -10.58 -0.79
C LEU A 10 -16.55 -10.14 -0.45
N THR A 11 -15.82 -10.98 0.28
CA THR A 11 -14.38 -10.87 0.37
C THR A 11 -13.84 -11.28 -1.00
N THR A 12 -13.76 -10.32 -1.92
CA THR A 12 -12.96 -10.50 -3.14
C THR A 12 -11.51 -10.53 -2.66
N GLU A 13 -11.07 -11.71 -2.23
CA GLU A 13 -9.66 -12.05 -2.11
C GLU A 13 -9.01 -11.59 -3.42
N ASN A 14 -7.99 -10.74 -3.33
CA ASN A 14 -7.27 -10.29 -4.51
C ASN A 14 -6.79 -11.56 -5.25
N PRO A 15 -7.13 -11.76 -6.54
CA PRO A 15 -6.87 -13.03 -7.22
C PRO A 15 -5.38 -13.32 -7.42
N TRP A 16 -4.52 -12.36 -7.07
CA TRP A 16 -3.07 -12.46 -7.23
C TRP A 16 -2.42 -12.68 -5.87
N SER A 17 -1.48 -13.60 -5.84
CA SER A 17 -0.62 -13.85 -4.69
C SER A 17 0.29 -12.65 -4.39
N SER A 18 0.73 -12.51 -3.13
CA SER A 18 1.64 -11.43 -2.73
C SER A 18 2.93 -11.39 -3.58
N SER A 19 3.43 -12.54 -4.04
CA SER A 19 4.61 -12.61 -4.91
C SER A 19 4.34 -12.04 -6.31
N GLU A 20 3.14 -12.27 -6.87
CA GLU A 20 2.73 -11.68 -8.15
C GLU A 20 2.58 -10.16 -8.04
N ILE A 21 2.00 -9.66 -6.93
CA ILE A 21 1.88 -8.23 -6.68
C ILE A 21 3.26 -7.60 -6.47
N GLN A 22 4.12 -8.21 -5.65
CA GLN A 22 5.48 -7.73 -5.42
C GLN A 22 6.24 -7.66 -6.75
N LYS A 23 6.17 -8.71 -7.57
CA LYS A 23 6.80 -8.73 -8.89
C LYS A 23 6.27 -7.60 -9.77
N ALA A 24 4.96 -7.37 -9.80
CA ALA A 24 4.38 -6.27 -10.56
C ALA A 24 4.88 -4.89 -10.09
N GLN A 25 4.97 -4.68 -8.78
CA GLN A 25 5.52 -3.45 -8.20
C GLN A 25 7.01 -3.25 -8.50
N LEU A 26 7.80 -4.33 -8.51
CA LEU A 26 9.20 -4.29 -8.91
C LEU A 26 9.39 -4.02 -10.41
N GLN A 27 8.41 -4.35 -11.26
CA GLN A 27 8.45 -4.01 -12.70
C GLN A 27 8.01 -2.56 -12.97
N ASP A 28 7.23 -1.95 -12.07
CA ASP A 28 6.82 -0.55 -12.19
C ASP A 28 7.98 0.39 -11.84
N HIS A 29 8.47 1.15 -12.82
CA HIS A 29 9.59 2.09 -12.64
C HIS A 29 9.32 3.22 -11.62
N ALA A 30 8.07 3.56 -11.35
CA ALA A 30 7.70 4.56 -10.34
C ALA A 30 7.67 3.99 -8.92
N ILE A 31 7.33 2.71 -8.78
CA ILE A 31 7.15 2.05 -7.49
C ILE A 31 8.44 1.34 -7.06
N ARG A 32 9.14 0.69 -8.00
CA ARG A 32 10.34 -0.10 -7.75
C ARG A 32 11.37 0.62 -6.88
N PRO A 33 11.78 1.89 -7.14
CA PRO A 33 12.77 2.55 -6.30
C PRO A 33 12.29 2.74 -4.86
N ILE A 34 11.00 3.02 -4.65
CA ILE A 34 10.42 3.18 -3.31
C ILE A 34 10.34 1.84 -2.59
N LEU A 35 9.91 0.79 -3.29
CA LEU A 35 9.85 -0.57 -2.75
C LEU A 35 11.24 -1.07 -2.34
N GLU A 36 12.24 -0.91 -3.20
CA GLU A 36 13.63 -1.28 -2.89
C GLU A 36 14.16 -0.50 -1.68
N LYS A 37 13.93 0.81 -1.59
CA LYS A 37 14.34 1.60 -0.42
C LYS A 37 13.66 1.12 0.86
N LYS A 38 12.35 0.84 0.82
CA LYS A 38 11.58 0.42 1.99
C LYS A 38 11.94 -0.99 2.46
N LEU A 39 12.37 -1.86 1.54
CA LEU A 39 12.89 -3.19 1.86
C LEU A 39 14.28 -3.12 2.53
N ASN A 40 15.07 -2.10 2.21
CA ASN A 40 16.43 -1.93 2.73
C ASN A 40 16.48 -1.10 4.03
N SER A 41 15.52 -0.21 4.27
CA SER A 41 15.47 0.63 5.47
C SER A 41 14.05 1.07 5.82
N GLU A 42 13.78 1.19 7.12
CA GLU A 42 12.56 1.82 7.63
C GLU A 42 12.60 3.36 7.48
N ASP A 43 13.81 3.92 7.51
CA ASP A 43 14.04 5.35 7.40
C ASP A 43 13.70 5.88 6.01
N ARG A 44 13.11 7.07 5.97
CA ARG A 44 12.82 7.76 4.71
C ARG A 44 14.13 8.12 4.00
N PRO A 45 14.32 7.74 2.72
CA PRO A 45 15.49 8.15 1.97
C PRO A 45 15.54 9.67 1.84
N SER A 46 16.73 10.23 1.74
CA SER A 46 16.89 11.68 1.58
C SER A 46 16.32 12.17 0.25
N TRP A 47 15.99 13.46 0.17
CA TRP A 47 15.54 14.05 -1.09
C TRP A 47 16.58 13.91 -2.21
N GLN A 48 17.88 13.99 -1.88
CA GLN A 48 18.96 13.89 -2.87
C GLN A 48 18.99 12.53 -3.58
N GLU A 49 18.67 11.46 -2.87
CA GLU A 49 18.59 10.11 -3.44
C GLU A 49 17.40 9.93 -4.40
N ILE A 50 16.33 10.72 -4.22
CA ILE A 50 15.08 10.60 -5.00
C ILE A 50 14.94 11.71 -6.05
N ALA A 51 15.67 12.81 -5.91
CA ALA A 51 15.71 13.91 -6.87
C ALA A 51 16.01 13.48 -8.32
N PRO A 52 16.89 12.49 -8.62
CA PRO A 52 17.10 12.04 -10.00
C PRO A 52 15.96 11.14 -10.53
N GLU A 53 15.11 10.60 -9.65
CA GLU A 53 14.02 9.71 -10.05
C GLU A 53 12.89 10.44 -10.78
N ASN A 54 12.04 9.66 -11.45
CA ASN A 54 10.91 10.20 -12.19
C ASN A 54 9.89 10.91 -11.27
N PRO A 55 9.03 11.80 -11.82
CA PRO A 55 8.03 12.53 -11.03
C PRO A 55 7.05 11.65 -10.25
N ALA A 56 6.74 10.43 -10.73
CA ALA A 56 5.84 9.52 -10.03
C ALA A 56 6.51 8.90 -8.78
N THR A 57 7.78 8.50 -8.87
CA THR A 57 8.58 8.06 -7.71
C THR A 57 8.62 9.12 -6.63
N LYS A 58 8.84 10.39 -7.02
CA LYS A 58 8.83 11.54 -6.09
C LYS A 58 7.48 11.70 -5.37
N ARG A 59 6.35 11.46 -6.04
CA ARG A 59 5.02 11.48 -5.40
C ARG A 59 4.89 10.38 -4.35
N TYR A 60 5.37 9.18 -4.64
CA TYR A 60 5.37 8.09 -3.66
C TYR A 60 6.32 8.36 -2.49
N TRP A 61 7.45 9.03 -2.72
CA TRP A 61 8.34 9.47 -1.65
C TRP A 61 7.67 10.46 -0.68
N VAL A 62 6.88 11.42 -1.18
CA VAL A 62 6.08 12.30 -0.31
C VAL A 62 5.09 11.50 0.54
N LEU A 63 4.59 10.38 0.03
CA LEU A 63 3.68 9.48 0.72
C LEU A 63 4.39 8.48 1.66
N TRP A 64 5.71 8.56 1.83
CA TRP A 64 6.50 7.52 2.51
C TRP A 64 5.91 7.08 3.85
N ASP A 65 5.49 8.00 4.71
CA ASP A 65 4.96 7.66 6.06
C ASP A 65 3.61 6.93 5.99
N SER A 66 2.87 7.11 4.89
CA SER A 66 1.61 6.40 4.63
C SER A 66 1.81 5.07 3.92
N LEU A 67 3.04 4.77 3.47
CA LEU A 67 3.36 3.50 2.83
C LEU A 67 3.83 2.49 3.88
N HIS A 68 3.42 1.24 3.77
CA HIS A 68 3.88 0.16 4.64
C HIS A 68 4.19 -1.08 3.81
N LEU A 69 5.13 -1.89 4.30
CA LEU A 69 5.48 -3.17 3.70
C LEU A 69 4.74 -4.29 4.42
N LYS A 70 4.15 -5.19 3.65
CA LYS A 70 3.63 -6.46 4.16
C LYS A 70 3.94 -7.56 3.14
N ASP A 71 4.62 -8.61 3.60
CA ASP A 71 5.03 -9.75 2.77
C ASP A 71 5.79 -9.33 1.49
N GLY A 72 6.58 -8.26 1.59
CA GLY A 72 7.34 -7.72 0.47
C GLY A 72 6.55 -6.87 -0.53
N VAL A 73 5.27 -6.63 -0.27
CA VAL A 73 4.37 -5.77 -1.07
C VAL A 73 4.21 -4.42 -0.39
N LEU A 74 4.28 -3.35 -1.19
CA LEU A 74 4.07 -1.99 -0.76
C LEU A 74 2.56 -1.66 -0.75
N TYR A 75 2.04 -1.29 0.41
CA TYR A 75 0.67 -0.86 0.60
C TYR A 75 0.62 0.60 1.00
N ARG A 76 -0.47 1.29 0.64
CA ARG A 76 -0.76 2.65 1.11
C ARG A 76 -1.89 2.58 2.12
N THR A 77 -1.65 3.09 3.32
CA THR A 77 -2.72 3.36 4.27
C THR A 77 -3.50 4.58 3.76
N SER A 78 -4.68 4.37 3.18
CA SER A 78 -5.69 5.43 3.18
C SER A 78 -6.17 5.52 4.63
N SER A 79 -5.97 6.67 5.27
CA SER A 79 -6.59 6.94 6.57
C SER A 79 -8.11 6.88 6.42
N THR A 80 -8.68 5.69 6.58
CA THR A 80 -10.09 5.48 6.85
C THR A 80 -10.27 5.90 8.30
N LEU A 81 -11.06 6.95 8.54
CA LEU A 81 -11.50 7.32 9.89
C LEU A 81 -11.90 6.04 10.65
N PRO A 82 -11.48 5.82 11.91
CA PRO A 82 -11.98 4.70 12.68
C PRO A 82 -13.50 4.82 12.71
N ALA A 83 -14.20 3.77 12.28
CA ALA A 83 -15.65 3.69 12.43
C ALA A 83 -15.97 3.95 13.91
N LEU A 84 -16.68 5.05 14.19
CA LEU A 84 -17.09 5.36 15.56
C LEU A 84 -17.88 4.15 16.11
N PRO A 85 -17.61 3.70 17.34
CA PRO A 85 -18.45 2.69 17.95
C PRO A 85 -19.87 3.24 18.01
N ARG A 86 -20.82 2.47 17.46
CA ARG A 86 -22.25 2.78 17.52
C ARG A 86 -22.60 2.92 19.00
N ALA A 87 -22.92 4.13 19.43
CA ALA A 87 -23.36 4.38 20.79
C ALA A 87 -24.63 3.57 21.04
N SER A 88 -24.61 2.76 22.11
CA SER A 88 -25.75 2.01 22.63
C SER A 88 -26.76 2.93 23.30
#